data_AF-A0A2N8DR66-F1
#
_entry.id   AF-A0A2N8DR66-F1
#
_cell.length_a   1.000
_cell.length_b   1.000
_cell.length_c   1.000
_cell.angle_alpha   90.00
_cell.angle_beta   90.00
_cell.angle_gamma   90.00
#
_symmetry.space_group_name_H-M   'P 1'
#
loop_
_entity.id
_entity.type
_entity.pdbx_description
1 polymer ?
#
loop_
_entity_poly.entity_id
_entity_poly.type
_entity_poly.pdbx_seq_one_letter_code
_entity_poly.pdbx_strand_id
1 'polypeptide(L)'
;MVAGKKNCPYCAEVIMADAILCKHCQSNLGQKVRIAPEAAPRSEGRVRLPSKLLVGIMTAVTLYWVFGVYLRDKPQNNEEAQVQDAIDRCRQEVESYSGPALGKSVIADACQKLEHELRKSFSHAP
;
A
#
# COMPACT_ATOMS: atom_id res chain seq x y z
N MET A 1 43.40 -40.32 -6.59
CA MET A 1 42.28 -39.71 -7.36
C MET A 1 42.19 -38.27 -6.90
N VAL A 2 42.37 -37.31 -7.81
CA VAL A 2 42.49 -35.88 -7.47
C VAL A 2 41.10 -35.31 -7.17
N ALA A 3 40.87 -34.88 -5.94
CA ALA A 3 39.65 -34.21 -5.54
C ALA A 3 39.61 -32.80 -6.17
N GLY A 4 38.99 -32.69 -7.35
CA GLY A 4 38.73 -31.40 -7.98
C GLY A 4 37.76 -30.56 -7.15
N LYS A 5 37.83 -29.23 -7.28
CA LYS A 5 36.81 -28.31 -6.77
C LYS A 5 36.00 -27.79 -7.97
N LYS A 6 34.70 -27.61 -7.79
CA LYS A 6 33.79 -27.03 -8.79
C LYS A 6 32.89 -26.02 -8.11
N ASN A 7 32.30 -25.11 -8.87
CA ASN A 7 31.33 -24.18 -8.31
C ASN A 7 29.94 -24.82 -8.30
N CYS A 8 29.16 -24.55 -7.26
CA CYS A 8 27.78 -25.00 -7.16
C CYS A 8 26.94 -24.26 -8.23
N PRO A 9 26.19 -24.97 -9.09
CA PRO A 9 25.39 -24.33 -10.13
C PRO A 9 24.23 -23.48 -9.59
N TYR A 10 23.86 -23.65 -8.31
CA TYR A 10 22.72 -22.96 -7.70
C TYR A 10 23.11 -21.69 -6.93
N CYS A 11 24.27 -21.69 -6.27
CA CYS A 11 24.72 -20.56 -5.43
C CYS A 11 26.10 -20.03 -5.80
N ALA A 12 26.72 -20.58 -6.86
CA ALA A 12 28.07 -20.25 -7.34
C ALA A 12 29.23 -20.49 -6.35
N GLU A 13 28.93 -21.01 -5.15
CA GLU A 13 29.93 -21.24 -4.11
C GLU A 13 30.85 -22.43 -4.44
N VAL A 14 32.11 -22.38 -3.99
CA VAL A 14 33.10 -23.41 -4.30
C VAL A 14 32.86 -24.65 -3.45
N ILE A 15 32.67 -25.79 -4.11
CA ILE A 15 32.36 -27.09 -3.50
C ILE A 15 33.28 -28.19 -4.04
N MET A 16 33.30 -29.35 -3.37
CA MET A 16 34.05 -30.50 -3.86
C MET A 16 33.40 -31.07 -5.13
N ALA A 17 34.21 -31.55 -6.08
CA ALA A 17 33.73 -32.10 -7.34
C ALA A 17 32.78 -33.30 -7.13
N ASP A 18 33.00 -34.06 -6.07
CA ASP A 18 32.19 -35.24 -5.71
C ASP A 18 31.04 -34.91 -4.75
N ALA A 19 30.80 -33.64 -4.43
CA ALA A 19 29.72 -33.24 -3.53
C ALA A 19 28.35 -33.53 -4.17
N ILE A 20 27.54 -34.33 -3.46
CA ILE A 20 26.14 -34.65 -3.81
C ILE A 20 25.19 -33.57 -3.28
N LEU A 21 25.56 -32.83 -2.23
CA LEU A 21 24.75 -31.77 -1.63
C LEU A 21 25.62 -30.55 -1.34
N CYS A 22 25.16 -29.35 -1.73
CA CYS A 22 25.86 -28.13 -1.38
C CYS A 22 25.61 -27.75 0.09
N LYS A 23 26.64 -27.45 0.87
CA LYS A 23 26.48 -27.01 2.28
C LYS A 23 25.87 -25.61 2.42
N HIS A 24 26.02 -24.77 1.40
CA HIS A 24 25.61 -23.35 1.46
C HIS A 24 24.14 -23.15 1.10
N CYS A 25 23.66 -23.80 0.05
CA CYS A 25 22.27 -23.70 -0.40
C CYS A 25 21.45 -24.99 -0.25
N GLN A 26 22.08 -26.08 0.23
CA GLN A 26 21.41 -27.37 0.46
C GLN A 26 20.75 -27.97 -0.79
N SER A 27 21.14 -27.52 -1.98
CA SER A 27 20.70 -28.07 -3.25
C SER A 27 21.39 -29.41 -3.54
N ASN A 28 20.62 -30.36 -4.07
CA ASN A 28 21.11 -31.70 -4.44
C ASN A 28 21.75 -31.65 -5.83
N LEU A 29 23.03 -31.95 -5.88
CA LEU A 29 23.91 -31.96 -7.05
C LEU A 29 24.13 -33.36 -7.63
N GLY A 30 23.65 -34.40 -6.93
CA GLY A 30 23.75 -35.80 -7.36
C GLY A 30 22.76 -36.19 -8.45
N GLN A 31 21.75 -35.35 -8.71
CA GLN A 31 20.88 -35.54 -9.85
C GLN A 31 21.67 -35.18 -11.10
N LYS A 32 22.14 -36.20 -11.84
CA LYS A 32 22.85 -36.05 -13.12
C LYS A 32 22.10 -35.04 -13.97
N VAL A 33 22.58 -33.80 -14.02
CA VAL A 33 22.10 -32.79 -14.95
C VAL A 33 22.50 -33.31 -16.32
N ARG A 34 21.59 -34.04 -16.98
CA ARG A 34 21.65 -34.20 -18.42
C ARG A 34 21.42 -32.80 -18.97
N ILE A 35 22.51 -32.08 -19.22
CA ILE A 35 22.47 -30.92 -20.09
C ILE A 35 22.20 -31.50 -21.49
N ALA A 36 20.93 -31.75 -21.78
CA ALA A 36 20.43 -31.55 -23.12
C ALA A 36 20.67 -30.06 -23.43
N PRO A 37 21.17 -29.69 -24.61
CA PRO A 37 21.37 -28.29 -24.94
C PRO A 37 20.01 -27.60 -24.84
N GLU A 38 19.97 -26.57 -24.01
CA GLU A 38 18.95 -25.52 -23.94
C GLU A 38 17.49 -25.95 -24.11
N ALA A 39 16.84 -26.24 -22.99
CA ALA A 39 15.42 -25.96 -22.83
C ALA A 39 15.26 -25.08 -21.58
N ALA A 40 15.10 -23.79 -21.84
CA ALA A 40 14.83 -22.71 -20.88
C ALA A 40 13.69 -23.03 -19.90
N PRO A 41 13.65 -22.36 -18.73
CA PRO A 41 12.61 -22.51 -17.72
C PRO A 41 11.22 -22.23 -18.30
N ARG A 42 10.29 -23.11 -17.96
CA ARG A 42 8.85 -22.98 -18.18
C ARG A 42 8.23 -22.39 -16.92
N SER A 43 8.21 -21.06 -16.82
CA SER A 43 7.29 -20.33 -15.94
C SER A 43 6.67 -19.20 -16.75
N GLU A 44 5.35 -19.07 -16.56
CA GLU A 44 4.44 -18.09 -17.14
C GLU A 44 4.22 -18.16 -18.65
N GLY A 45 2.93 -18.31 -18.99
CA GLY A 45 2.45 -18.20 -20.35
C GLY A 45 2.98 -16.91 -20.97
N ARG A 46 3.94 -17.07 -21.88
CA ARG A 46 4.40 -16.03 -22.78
C ARG A 46 3.24 -15.71 -23.70
N VAL A 47 2.31 -14.90 -23.21
CA VAL A 47 1.40 -14.17 -24.08
C VAL A 47 2.33 -13.33 -24.95
N ARG A 48 2.44 -13.67 -26.24
CA ARG A 48 3.01 -12.79 -27.27
C ARG A 48 2.04 -11.61 -27.41
N LEU A 49 1.95 -10.81 -26.36
CA LEU A 49 1.25 -9.54 -26.40
C LEU A 49 2.16 -8.65 -27.25
N PRO A 50 1.69 -8.16 -28.41
CA PRO A 50 2.51 -7.26 -29.21
C PRO A 50 2.93 -6.11 -28.30
N SER A 51 4.22 -5.74 -28.31
CA SER A 51 4.80 -4.77 -27.36
C SER A 51 4.00 -3.45 -27.25
N LYS A 52 3.23 -3.12 -28.29
CA LYS A 52 2.32 -1.97 -28.35
C LYS A 52 1.11 -2.09 -27.42
N LEU A 53 0.59 -3.31 -27.19
CA LEU A 53 -0.55 -3.55 -26.30
C LEU A 53 -0.15 -3.42 -24.83
N LEU A 54 1.05 -3.85 -24.45
CA LEU A 54 1.58 -3.66 -23.10
C LEU A 54 1.75 -2.18 -22.77
N VAL A 55 2.28 -1.40 -23.71
CA VAL A 55 2.39 0.06 -23.55
C VAL A 55 1.01 0.69 -23.39
N GLY A 56 0.03 0.29 -24.21
CA GLY A 56 -1.35 0.78 -24.09
C GLY A 56 -1.99 0.48 -22.73
N ILE A 57 -1.84 -0.75 -22.22
CA ILE A 57 -2.37 -1.15 -20.90
C ILE A 57 -1.70 -0.34 -19.79
N MET A 58 -0.37 -0.20 -19.81
CA MET A 58 0.35 0.58 -18.80
C MET A 58 -0.05 2.05 -18.82
N THR A 59 -0.20 2.66 -20.00
CA THR A 59 -0.69 4.04 -20.12
C THR A 59 -2.12 4.17 -19.60
N ALA A 60 -3.03 3.25 -19.93
CA ALA A 60 -4.40 3.26 -19.43
C ALA A 60 -4.46 3.10 -17.90
N VAL A 61 -3.66 2.19 -17.32
CA VAL A 61 -3.55 2.02 -15.87
C VAL A 61 -2.99 3.28 -15.22
N THR A 62 -1.96 3.90 -15.81
CA THR A 62 -1.36 5.14 -15.30
C THR A 62 -2.36 6.29 -15.34
N LEU A 63 -3.08 6.46 -16.45
CA LEU A 63 -4.14 7.45 -16.59
C LEU A 63 -5.29 7.18 -15.61
N TYR A 64 -5.68 5.93 -15.41
CA TYR A 64 -6.70 5.55 -14.44
C TYR A 64 -6.27 5.84 -12.99
N TRP A 65 -5.01 5.58 -12.63
CA TRP A 65 -4.47 5.92 -11.31
C TRP A 65 -4.38 7.43 -11.09
N VAL A 66 -3.88 8.18 -12.07
CA VAL A 66 -3.82 9.64 -12.02
C VAL A 66 -5.22 10.23 -11.93
N PHE A 67 -6.17 9.74 -12.72
CA PHE A 67 -7.57 10.17 -12.67
C PHE A 67 -8.25 9.75 -11.36
N GLY A 68 -7.92 8.58 -10.81
CA GLY A 68 -8.43 8.11 -9.52
C GLY A 68 -7.94 8.97 -8.35
N VAL A 69 -6.68 9.42 -8.37
CA VAL A 69 -6.16 10.41 -7.41
C VAL A 69 -6.86 11.76 -7.61
N TYR A 70 -7.01 12.22 -8.86
CA TYR A 70 -7.70 13.47 -9.17
C TYR A 70 -9.18 13.49 -8.75
N LEU A 71 -9.89 12.36 -8.89
CA LEU A 71 -11.26 12.23 -8.39
C LEU A 71 -11.34 12.11 -6.87
N ARG A 72 -10.24 11.75 -6.20
CA ARG A 72 -10.15 11.72 -4.73
C ARG A 72 -9.89 13.10 -4.15
N ASP A 73 -9.25 13.97 -4.92
CA ASP A 73 -9.14 15.41 -4.64
C ASP A 73 -10.45 16.18 -4.89
N LYS A 74 -11.49 15.55 -5.47
CA LYS A 74 -12.78 16.22 -5.62
C LYS A 74 -13.42 16.45 -4.23
N PRO A 75 -13.92 17.67 -3.99
CA PRO A 75 -14.01 18.23 -2.66
C PRO A 75 -15.44 18.02 -2.10
N GLN A 76 -15.87 16.77 -1.99
CA GLN A 76 -17.15 16.43 -1.36
C GLN A 76 -17.01 16.15 0.16
N ASN A 77 -15.78 16.16 0.70
CA ASN A 77 -15.48 15.81 2.10
C ASN A 77 -14.96 17.00 2.94
N ASN A 78 -14.96 18.20 2.38
CA ASN A 78 -14.41 19.40 3.01
C ASN A 78 -15.47 20.18 3.80
N GLU A 79 -16.76 19.98 3.50
CA GLU A 79 -17.86 20.57 4.28
C GLU A 79 -18.01 19.86 5.64
N GLU A 80 -17.90 18.54 5.69
CA GLU A 80 -17.91 17.77 6.95
C GLU A 80 -16.66 18.08 7.81
N ALA A 81 -15.48 18.13 7.18
CA ALA A 81 -14.24 18.46 7.89
C ALA A 81 -14.23 19.89 8.45
N GLN A 82 -14.80 20.86 7.71
CA GLN A 82 -14.90 22.24 8.19
C GLN A 82 -15.88 22.37 9.36
N VAL A 83 -16.97 21.59 9.37
CA VAL A 83 -17.91 21.60 10.48
C VAL A 83 -17.30 20.99 11.74
N GLN A 84 -16.58 19.88 11.61
CA GLN A 84 -15.95 19.25 12.78
C GLN A 84 -14.93 20.19 13.44
N ASP A 85 -14.14 20.93 12.66
CA ASP A 85 -13.20 21.94 13.20
C ASP A 85 -13.91 23.02 14.03
N ALA A 86 -15.09 23.48 13.59
CA ALA A 86 -15.86 24.49 14.30
C ALA A 86 -16.42 23.97 15.65
N ILE A 87 -16.85 22.70 15.67
CA ILE A 87 -17.31 22.03 16.90
C ILE A 87 -16.15 21.87 17.88
N ASP A 88 -15.00 21.40 17.40
CA ASP A 88 -13.81 21.17 18.23
C ASP A 88 -13.28 22.48 18.82
N ARG A 89 -13.27 23.55 18.03
CA ARG A 89 -12.89 24.89 18.50
C ARG A 89 -13.81 25.37 19.61
N CYS A 90 -15.12 25.20 19.45
CA CYS A 90 -16.09 25.60 20.46
C CYS A 90 -15.94 24.78 21.76
N ARG A 91 -15.69 23.47 21.65
CA ARG A 91 -15.43 22.61 22.82
C ARG A 91 -14.15 23.02 23.55
N GLN A 92 -13.10 23.37 22.81
CA GLN A 92 -11.85 23.88 23.36
C GLN A 92 -12.03 25.21 24.11
N GLU A 93 -12.88 26.10 23.61
CA GLU A 93 -13.21 27.36 24.30
C GLU A 93 -13.94 27.12 25.63
N VAL A 94 -14.90 26.18 25.67
CA VAL A 94 -15.61 25.81 26.89
C VAL A 94 -14.66 25.20 27.95
N GLU A 95 -13.73 24.34 27.51
CA GLU A 95 -12.74 23.71 28.40
C GLU A 95 -11.68 24.69 28.91
N SER A 96 -11.18 25.57 28.04
CA SER A 96 -10.16 26.57 28.40
C SER A 96 -10.73 27.75 29.21
N TYR A 97 -12.05 27.89 29.28
CA TYR A 97 -12.70 28.95 30.05
C TYR A 97 -12.48 28.80 31.56
N SER A 98 -11.71 29.72 32.12
CA SER A 98 -11.35 29.77 33.55
C SER A 98 -12.18 30.78 34.37
N GLY A 99 -13.30 31.27 33.81
CA GLY A 99 -14.14 32.30 34.43
C GLY A 99 -15.26 31.76 35.35
N PRO A 100 -16.24 32.62 35.70
CA PRO A 100 -17.37 32.26 36.56
C PRO A 100 -18.20 31.10 35.97
N ALA A 101 -18.76 30.25 36.84
CA ALA A 101 -19.56 29.09 36.43
C ALA A 101 -20.74 29.47 35.49
N LEU A 102 -21.31 30.66 35.69
CA LEU A 102 -22.41 31.19 34.86
C LEU A 102 -21.97 31.50 33.42
N GLY A 103 -20.71 31.93 33.21
CA GLY A 103 -20.15 32.13 31.88
C GLY A 103 -19.89 30.80 31.17
N LYS A 104 -19.36 29.80 31.89
CA LYS A 104 -19.11 28.46 31.35
C LYS A 104 -20.40 27.80 30.86
N SER A 105 -21.49 27.91 31.61
CA SER A 105 -22.78 27.32 31.23
C SER A 105 -23.40 27.96 29.99
N VAL A 106 -23.24 29.28 29.80
CA VAL A 106 -23.80 29.98 28.64
C VAL A 106 -23.07 29.60 27.35
N ILE A 107 -21.74 29.51 27.39
CA ILE A 107 -20.93 29.11 26.24
C ILE A 107 -21.21 27.64 25.91
N ALA A 108 -21.32 26.78 26.92
CA ALA A 108 -21.66 25.37 26.73
C ALA A 108 -23.05 25.18 26.08
N ASP A 109 -24.06 25.92 26.53
CA ASP A 109 -25.42 25.86 25.96
C ASP A 109 -25.45 26.30 24.48
N ALA A 110 -24.75 27.40 24.17
CA ALA A 110 -24.60 27.87 22.79
C ALA A 110 -23.87 26.83 21.90
N CYS A 111 -22.81 26.21 22.43
CA CYS A 111 -22.06 25.17 21.73
C CYS A 111 -22.94 23.95 21.40
N GLN A 112 -23.70 23.49 22.39
CA GLN A 112 -24.59 22.34 22.25
C GLN A 112 -25.70 22.62 21.22
N LYS A 113 -26.25 23.83 21.20
CA LYS A 113 -27.27 24.22 20.22
C LYS A 113 -26.74 24.20 18.79
N LEU A 114 -25.49 24.65 18.60
CA LEU A 114 -24.83 24.67 17.30
C LEU A 114 -24.56 23.25 16.79
N GLU A 115 -24.03 22.37 17.65
CA GLU A 115 -23.83 20.94 17.33
C GLU A 115 -25.15 20.27 16.89
N HIS A 116 -26.26 20.58 17.54
CA HIS A 116 -27.57 20.02 17.22
C HIS A 116 -28.08 20.45 15.83
N GLU A 117 -28.00 21.73 15.49
CA GLU A 117 -28.40 22.24 14.17
C GLU A 117 -27.54 21.64 13.04
N LEU A 118 -26.24 21.50 13.29
CA LEU A 118 -25.33 20.87 12.33
C LEU A 118 -25.71 19.40 12.11
N ARG A 119 -25.87 18.61 13.17
CA ARG A 119 -26.29 17.20 13.05
C ARG A 119 -27.59 17.05 12.26
N LYS A 120 -28.54 17.96 12.44
CA LYS A 120 -29.79 18.01 11.67
C LYS A 120 -29.53 18.29 10.18
N SER A 121 -28.64 19.22 9.84
CA SER A 121 -28.31 19.52 8.44
C SER A 121 -27.66 18.35 7.69
N PHE A 122 -26.74 17.61 8.34
CA PHE A 122 -26.08 16.45 7.72
C PHE A 122 -27.00 15.25 7.54
N SER A 123 -27.96 15.04 8.45
CA SER A 123 -28.92 13.94 8.32
C SER A 123 -29.95 14.13 7.20
N HIS A 124 -30.01 15.32 6.59
CA HIS A 124 -30.83 15.61 5.41
C HIS A 124 -30.03 15.64 4.10
N ALA A 125 -28.73 15.34 4.13
CA ALA A 125 -27.92 15.23 2.92
C ALA A 125 -28.18 13.87 2.23
N PRO A 126 -28.47 13.84 0.92
CA PRO A 126 -28.82 12.63 0.17
C PRO A 126 -27.63 11.72 -0.17
#